data_AF-E9CP43-F1
#
_entry.id   AF-E9CP43-F1
#
_cell.length_a   1.000
_cell.length_b   1.000
_cell.length_c   1.000
_cell.angle_alpha   90.00
_cell.angle_beta   90.00
_cell.angle_gamma   90.00
#
_symmetry.space_group_name_H-M   'P 1'
#
loop_
_entity.id
_entity.type
_entity.pdbx_description
1 polymer ?
#
loop_
_entity_poly.entity_id
_entity_poly.type
_entity_poly.pdbx_seq_one_letter_code
_entity_poly.pdbx_strand_id
1 'polypeptide(L)' 'MFVELVYDKRNVAQFPKAAEIIKSELTKRVHHLFTTADVRVKPMQTNSLNTDASKSDKEKLNLMLEEADQ' A
#
# COMPACT_ATOMS: atom_id res chain seq x y z
N MET A 1 0.37 8.64 -10.87
CA MET A 1 0.24 7.21 -10.58
C MET A 1 -0.75 7.02 -9.44
N PHE A 2 -1.43 5.89 -9.41
CA PHE A 2 -2.14 5.42 -8.23
C PHE A 2 -1.41 4.22 -7.63
N VAL A 3 -1.54 4.06 -6.32
CA VAL A 3 -1.12 2.87 -5.59
C VAL A 3 -2.31 2.41 -4.74
N GLU A 4 -2.83 1.23 -5.04
CA GLU A 4 -3.92 0.62 -4.28
C GLU A 4 -3.44 -0.65 -3.60
N LEU A 5 -3.46 -0.64 -2.26
CA LEU A 5 -3.21 -1.83 -1.47
C LEU A 5 -4.50 -2.57 -1.19
N VAL A 6 -4.64 -3.74 -1.78
CA VAL A 6 -5.64 -4.73 -1.42
C VAL A 6 -5.06 -5.57 -0.28
N TYR A 7 -5.74 -5.60 0.86
CA TYR A 7 -5.30 -6.38 2.02
C TYR A 7 -6.38 -7.37 2.46
N ASP A 8 -5.93 -8.50 3.01
CA ASP A 8 -6.83 -9.47 3.62
C ASP A 8 -7.40 -8.90 4.91
N LYS A 9 -8.68 -8.54 4.88
CA LYS A 9 -9.39 -7.94 6.00
C LYS A 9 -9.43 -8.84 7.23
N ARG A 10 -9.25 -10.15 7.08
CA ARG A 10 -9.21 -11.11 8.19
C ARG A 10 -7.98 -10.89 9.06
N ASN A 11 -6.86 -10.47 8.48
CA ASN A 11 -5.61 -10.21 9.21
C ASN A 11 -5.72 -9.01 10.15
N VAL A 12 -6.65 -8.10 9.88
CA VAL A 12 -6.80 -6.85 10.63
C VAL A 12 -8.17 -6.67 11.27
N ALA A 13 -9.00 -7.71 11.27
CA ALA A 13 -10.37 -7.67 11.77
C ALA A 13 -10.48 -7.27 13.26
N GLN A 14 -9.45 -7.56 14.04
CA GLN A 14 -9.36 -7.21 15.46
C GLN A 14 -8.92 -5.77 15.74
N PHE A 15 -8.45 -5.03 14.72
CA PHE A 15 -7.94 -3.67 14.88
C PHE A 15 -9.00 -2.65 14.47
N PRO A 16 -9.52 -1.83 15.40
CA PRO A 16 -10.40 -0.73 15.04
C PRO A 16 -9.63 0.26 14.15
N LYS A 17 -10.31 0.80 13.13
CA LYS A 17 -9.72 1.76 12.18
C LYS A 17 -8.52 1.24 11.39
N ALA A 18 -8.38 -0.09 11.24
CA ALA A 18 -7.29 -0.70 10.47
C ALA A 18 -7.10 -0.07 9.08
N ALA A 19 -8.18 0.18 8.35
CA ALA A 19 -8.13 0.81 7.03
C ALA A 19 -7.47 2.20 7.06
N GLU A 20 -7.77 3.03 8.06
CA GLU A 20 -7.19 4.37 8.19
C GLU A 20 -5.71 4.31 8.55
N ILE A 21 -5.34 3.39 9.44
CA ILE A 21 -3.94 3.18 9.85
C ILE A 21 -3.10 2.69 8.67
N ILE A 22 -3.58 1.66 7.96
CA ILE A 22 -2.92 1.11 6.77
C ILE A 22 -2.80 2.19 5.70
N LYS A 23 -3.88 2.95 5.44
CA LYS A 23 -3.84 4.03 4.45
C LYS A 23 -2.84 5.11 4.85
N SER A 24 -2.80 5.52 6.11
CA SER A 24 -1.87 6.54 6.59
C SER A 24 -0.42 6.10 6.41
N GLU A 25 -0.10 4.86 6.79
CA GLU A 25 1.26 4.31 6.65
C GLU A 25 1.66 4.17 5.17
N LEU A 26 0.79 3.58 4.35
CA LEU A 26 1.03 3.46 2.91
C LEU A 26 1.22 4.84 2.27
N THR A 27 0.42 5.83 2.66
CA THR A 27 0.52 7.19 2.13
C THR A 27 1.87 7.81 2.47
N LYS A 28 2.32 7.71 3.73
CA LYS A 28 3.63 8.24 4.15
C LYS A 28 4.77 7.66 3.33
N ARG A 29 4.79 6.33 3.13
CA ARG A 29 5.85 5.65 2.39
C ARG A 29 5.81 5.96 0.90
N VAL A 30 4.63 5.86 0.28
CA VAL A 30 4.48 6.14 -1.15
C VAL A 30 4.81 7.61 -1.43
N HIS A 31 4.38 8.56 -0.61
CA HIS A 31 4.66 9.99 -0.82
C HIS A 31 6.11 10.38 -0.58
N HIS A 32 6.88 9.56 0.16
CA HIS A 32 8.33 9.74 0.29
C HIS A 32 9.04 9.57 -1.06
N LEU A 33 8.58 8.64 -1.90
CA LEU A 33 9.13 8.39 -3.23
C LEU A 33 8.38 9.14 -4.34
N PHE A 34 7.06 9.26 -4.18
CA PHE A 34 6.12 9.72 -5.19
C PHE A 34 5.08 10.67 -4.57
N THR A 35 5.48 11.92 -4.35
CA THR A 35 4.72 12.95 -3.61
C THR A 35 3.31 13.22 -4.16
N THR A 36 3.06 12.95 -5.43
CA THR A 36 1.78 13.21 -6.11
C THR A 36 0.95 11.95 -6.36
N ALA A 37 1.35 10.80 -5.81
CA ALA A 37 0.63 9.55 -6.02
C ALA A 37 -0.72 9.53 -5.29
N ASP A 38 -1.74 8.99 -5.95
CA ASP A 38 -3.04 8.74 -5.33
C ASP A 38 -3.02 7.39 -4.59
N VAL A 39 -3.22 7.41 -3.28
CA VAL A 39 -3.06 6.23 -2.41
C VAL A 39 -4.42 5.74 -1.92
N ARG A 40 -4.68 4.46 -2.20
CA ARG A 40 -5.94 3.79 -1.92
C ARG A 40 -5.71 2.50 -1.15
N VAL A 41 -6.69 2.10 -0.36
CA VAL A 41 -6.69 0.81 0.33
C VAL A 41 -8.04 0.13 0.16
N LYS A 42 -8.04 -1.18 -0.04
CA LYS A 42 -9.25 -1.97 -0.26
C LYS A 42 -9.24 -3.26 0.57
N PRO A 43 -10.20 -3.46 1.48
CA PRO A 43 -10.31 -4.72 2.22
C PRO A 43 -10.88 -5.84 1.31
N MET A 44 -10.15 -6.95 1.17
CA MET A 44 -10.59 -8.16 0.46
C MET A 44 -10.21 -9.42 1.24
N GLN A 45 -10.28 -10.61 0.61
CA GLN A 45 -9.80 -11.89 1.16
C GLN A 45 -8.48 -12.33 0.51
N THR A 46 -7.71 -11.38 -0.01
CA THR A 46 -6.41 -11.57 -0.66
C THR A 46 -5.54 -10.34 -0.46
N ASN A 47 -4.22 -10.48 -0.63
CA ASN A 47 -3.26 -9.38 -0.62
C ASN A 47 -2.80 -9.09 -2.05
N SER A 48 -2.85 -7.83 -2.49
CA SER A 48 -2.25 -7.39 -3.76
C SER A 48 -1.93 -5.90 -3.75
N LEU A 49 -0.92 -5.48 -4.53
CA LEU A 49 -0.61 -4.08 -4.78
C LEU A 49 -0.90 -3.74 -6.25
N ASN A 50 -1.88 -2.89 -6.50
CA ASN A 50 -2.26 -2.46 -7.84
C ASN A 50 -1.70 -1.07 -8.11
N THR A 51 -1.10 -0.86 -9.29
CA THR A 51 -0.57 0.45 -9.70
C THR A 51 -0.48 0.57 -11.23
N ASP A 52 -0.70 1.78 -11.75
CA ASP A 52 -0.44 2.20 -13.13
C ASP A 52 1.01 2.69 -13.34
N ALA A 53 1.87 2.52 -12.34
CA ALA A 53 3.26 2.93 -12.40
C ALA A 53 4.06 2.23 -13.51
N SER A 54 5.09 2.91 -14.01
CA SER A 54 6.01 2.37 -15.01
C SER A 54 6.77 1.15 -14.44
N LYS A 55 7.40 0.34 -15.31
CA LYS A 55 8.17 -0.83 -14.85
C LYS A 55 9.23 -0.44 -13.81
N SER A 56 9.96 0.64 -14.05
CA SER A 56 11.00 1.14 -13.14
C SER A 56 10.44 1.65 -11.81
N ASP A 57 9.25 2.24 -11.82
CA ASP A 57 8.59 2.72 -10.59
C ASP A 57 8.01 1.56 -9.77
N LYS A 58 7.53 0.49 -10.43
CA LYS A 58 7.09 -0.75 -9.75
C LYS A 58 8.22 -1.43 -8.98
N GLU A 59 9.43 -1.44 -9.54
CA GLU A 59 10.60 -1.98 -8.84
C GLU A 59 10.90 -1.20 -7.54
N LYS A 60 10.84 0.13 -7.58
CA LYS A 60 11.00 0.99 -6.40
C LYS A 60 9.90 0.75 -5.35
N LEU A 61 8.65 0.57 -5.79
CA LEU A 61 7.53 0.26 -4.90
C LEU A 61 7.71 -1.11 -4.22
N ASN A 62 8.19 -2.13 -4.93
CA ASN A 62 8.43 -3.45 -4.36
C ASN A 62 9.57 -3.43 -3.32
N LEU A 63 10.68 -2.74 -3.63
CA LEU A 63 11.79 -2.58 -2.67
C LEU A 63 11.32 -1.91 -1.38
N MET A 64 10.52 -0.84 -1.48
CA MET A 64 9.94 -0.14 -0.33
C MET A 64 9.02 -1.04 0.53
N LEU A 65 8.36 -2.04 -0.09
CA LEU A 65 7.53 -2.99 0.64
C LEU A 65 8.35 -4.09 1.31
N GLU A 66 9.41 -4.59 0.67
CA GLU A 66 10.31 -5.60 1.24
C GLU A 66 11.06 -5.07 2.48
N GLU A 67 11.40 -3.78 2.52
CA GLU A 67 11.98 -3.14 3.71
C GLU A 67 11.02 -3.11 4.93
N ALA A 68 9.74 -3.43 4.76
CA ALA A 68 8.77 -3.51 5.86
C ALA A 68 8.79 -4.86 6.61
N ASP A 69 9.37 -5.91 6.02
CA ASP A 69 9.41 -7.27 6.55
C ASP A 69 10.72 -7.61 7.30
N GLN A 70 11.65 -6.64 7.44
CA GLN A 70 12.84 -6.72 8.30
C GLN A 70 12.65 -6.00 9.64
#